data_AF-A0A3D3TA00-F1
#
_entry.id   AF-A0A3D3TA00-F1
#
_cell.length_a   1.000
_cell.length_b   1.000
_cell.length_c   1.000
_cell.angle_alpha   90.00
_cell.angle_beta   90.00
_cell.angle_gamma   90.00
#
_symmetry.space_group_name_H-M   'P 1'
#
loop_
_entity.id
_entity.type
_entity.pdbx_description
1 polymer ?
#
loop_
_entity_poly.entity_id
_entity_poly.type
_entity_poly.pdbx_seq_one_letter_code
_entity_poly.pdbx_strand_id
1 'polypeptide(L)'
;MVQRRTDLAVEAHQLWREQAGETTKLPGVRAEEGETEGFSTTRVTILDREGAAALGKPVGQYLTIELDGLLRREQDSFQRAVRAVAALLEPMLPPQGLALVAGL
;
A
#
# COMPACT_ATOMS: atom_id res chain seq x y z
N MET A 1 -16.99 10.45 17.36
CA MET A 1 -16.54 9.51 16.30
C MET A 1 -15.03 9.40 16.43
N VAL A 2 -14.48 8.22 16.69
CA VAL A 2 -13.02 8.04 16.78
C VAL A 2 -12.49 8.05 15.35
N GLN A 3 -12.01 9.22 14.90
CA GLN A 3 -11.26 9.32 13.65
C GLN A 3 -9.88 8.72 13.90
N ARG A 4 -9.73 7.41 13.64
CA ARG A 4 -8.42 6.75 13.68
C ARG A 4 -7.60 7.32 12.51
N ARG A 5 -6.62 8.17 12.82
CA ARG A 5 -5.66 8.66 11.82
C ARG A 5 -4.72 7.50 11.50
N THR A 6 -4.85 6.97 10.29
CA THR A 6 -3.93 5.97 9.73
C THR A 6 -3.17 6.56 8.55
N ASP A 7 -1.86 6.30 8.55
CA ASP A 7 -0.98 6.76 7.49
C ASP A 7 -1.01 5.80 6.28
N LEU A 8 -1.47 4.56 6.43
CA LEU A 8 -1.54 3.57 5.35
C LEU A 8 -2.87 3.61 4.59
N ALA A 9 -2.81 3.52 3.26
CA ALA A 9 -4.01 3.48 2.41
C ALA A 9 -4.83 2.21 2.60
N VAL A 10 -4.17 1.07 2.84
CA VAL A 10 -4.85 -0.21 3.14
C VAL A 10 -5.68 -0.11 4.42
N GLU A 11 -5.15 0.49 5.48
CA GLU A 11 -5.86 0.68 6.75
C GLU A 11 -7.02 1.68 6.61
N ALA A 12 -6.82 2.79 5.89
CA ALA A 12 -7.90 3.75 5.61
C ALA A 12 -9.05 3.09 4.84
N HIS A 13 -8.71 2.23 3.87
CA HIS A 13 -9.67 1.46 3.11
C HIS A 13 -10.42 0.43 3.97
N GLN A 14 -9.72 -0.28 4.87
CA GLN A 14 -10.33 -1.21 5.82
C GLN A 14 -11.30 -0.51 6.78
N LEU A 15 -10.89 0.60 7.39
CA LEU A 15 -11.75 1.40 8.28
C LEU A 15 -13.02 1.89 7.58
N TRP A 16 -12.91 2.31 6.31
CA TRP A 16 -14.08 2.70 5.53
C TRP A 16 -15.04 1.52 5.31
N ARG A 17 -14.52 0.33 4.95
CA ARG A 17 -15.34 -0.86 4.73
C ARG A 17 -16.05 -1.32 6.01
N GLU A 18 -15.38 -1.25 7.16
CA GLU A 18 -15.99 -1.53 8.47
C GLU A 18 -17.16 -0.59 8.77
N GLN A 19 -17.06 0.69 8.38
CA GLN A 19 -18.10 1.70 8.60
C GLN A 19 -19.25 1.62 7.57
N ALA A 20 -18.96 1.30 6.31
CA ALA A 20 -19.93 1.24 5.21
C ALA A 20 -20.62 -0.14 5.05
N GLY A 21 -20.23 -1.13 5.86
CA GLY A 21 -20.66 -2.52 5.76
C GLY A 21 -19.88 -3.30 4.69
N GLU A 22 -19.59 -4.59 4.96
CA GLU A 22 -18.63 -5.40 4.18
C GLU A 22 -18.94 -5.55 2.69
N THR A 23 -20.21 -5.38 2.29
CA THR A 23 -20.71 -5.59 0.93
C THR A 23 -20.62 -4.36 0.03
N THR A 24 -20.33 -3.19 0.59
CA THR A 24 -20.25 -1.95 -0.19
C THR A 24 -18.87 -1.80 -0.81
N LYS A 25 -18.79 -1.76 -2.14
CA LYS A 25 -17.57 -1.33 -2.85
C LYS A 25 -17.47 0.18 -2.78
N LEU A 26 -16.31 0.72 -2.40
CA LEU A 26 -16.06 2.15 -2.42
C LEU A 26 -15.85 2.63 -3.87
N PRO A 27 -16.74 3.48 -4.43
CA PRO A 27 -16.50 4.11 -5.73
C PRO A 27 -15.22 4.95 -5.71
N GLY A 28 -14.53 5.03 -6.85
CA GLY A 28 -13.29 5.80 -6.95
C GLY A 28 -12.07 5.17 -6.27
N VAL A 29 -12.19 3.95 -5.73
CA VAL A 29 -11.07 3.21 -5.13
C VAL A 29 -11.03 1.77 -5.63
N ARG A 30 -9.82 1.32 -5.99
CA ARG A 30 -9.53 -0.09 -6.32
C ARG A 30 -8.50 -0.64 -5.34
N ALA A 31 -8.79 -1.79 -4.75
CA ALA A 31 -7.84 -2.53 -3.91
C ALA A 31 -7.55 -3.89 -4.55
N GLU A 32 -6.27 -4.24 -4.64
CA GLU A 32 -5.76 -5.50 -5.19
C GLU A 32 -4.75 -6.09 -4.22
N GLU A 33 -4.93 -7.35 -3.86
CA GLU A 33 -3.98 -8.12 -3.06
C GLU A 33 -3.06 -8.92 -3.99
N GLY A 34 -1.84 -9.17 -3.54
CA GLY A 34 -0.87 -9.96 -4.26
C GLY A 34 0.27 -10.42 -3.37
N GLU A 35 1.25 -11.06 -3.97
CA GLU A 35 2.43 -11.57 -3.27
C GLU A 35 3.69 -11.22 -4.08
N THR A 36 4.78 -10.87 -3.40
CA THR A 36 6.07 -10.62 -4.05
C THR A 36 7.18 -11.16 -3.16
N GLU A 37 8.04 -12.03 -3.71
CA GLU A 37 9.11 -12.71 -2.95
C GLU A 37 8.60 -13.39 -1.66
N GLY A 38 7.37 -13.90 -1.66
CA GLY A 38 6.76 -14.54 -0.49
C GLY A 38 6.30 -13.58 0.62
N PHE A 39 6.16 -12.28 0.32
CA PHE A 39 5.55 -11.28 1.20
C PHE A 39 4.21 -10.83 0.64
N SER A 40 3.21 -10.67 1.51
CA SER A 40 1.92 -10.11 1.15
C SER A 40 2.07 -8.65 0.72
N THR A 41 1.36 -8.30 -0.35
CA THR A 41 1.33 -6.94 -0.89
C THR A 41 -0.11 -6.51 -1.11
N THR A 42 -0.39 -5.24 -0.85
CA THR A 42 -1.69 -4.62 -1.15
C THR A 42 -1.48 -3.36 -1.97
N ARG A 43 -2.16 -3.26 -3.10
CA ARG A 43 -2.22 -2.07 -3.95
C ARG A 43 -3.57 -1.39 -3.79
N VAL A 44 -3.58 -0.18 -3.24
CA VAL A 44 -4.75 0.69 -3.23
C VAL A 44 -4.55 1.79 -4.26
N THR A 45 -5.42 1.83 -5.27
CA THR A 45 -5.45 2.88 -6.29
C THR A 45 -6.66 3.78 -6.05
N ILE A 46 -6.40 5.04 -5.71
CA ILE A 46 -7.41 6.08 -5.59
C ILE A 46 -7.52 6.75 -6.97
N LEU A 47 -8.67 6.60 -7.61
CA LEU A 47 -8.90 6.93 -9.02
C LEU A 47 -9.36 8.37 -9.23
N ASP A 48 -10.10 8.93 -8.27
CA ASP A 48 -10.76 10.22 -8.42
C ASP A 48 -10.90 10.98 -7.09
N ARG A 49 -11.48 12.18 -7.18
CA ARG A 49 -11.68 13.08 -6.04
C ARG A 49 -12.67 12.54 -5.01
N GLU A 50 -13.62 11.72 -5.42
CA GLU A 50 -14.61 11.12 -4.52
C GLU A 50 -13.92 10.07 -3.64
N GLY A 51 -13.15 9.17 -4.26
CA GLY A 51 -12.31 8.21 -3.54
C GLY A 51 -11.28 8.89 -2.62
N ALA A 52 -10.69 9.99 -3.08
CA ALA A 52 -9.75 10.77 -2.27
C ALA A 52 -10.39 11.40 -1.04
N ALA A 53 -11.60 11.94 -1.19
CA ALA A 53 -12.37 12.49 -0.07
C ALA A 53 -12.82 11.37 0.89
N ALA A 54 -13.25 10.23 0.36
CA ALA A 54 -13.71 9.09 1.16
C ALA A 54 -12.60 8.47 2.01
N LEU A 55 -11.39 8.33 1.48
CA LEU A 55 -10.24 7.76 2.21
C LEU A 55 -9.39 8.81 2.94
N GLY A 56 -9.61 10.11 2.68
CA GLY A 56 -8.75 11.18 3.20
C GLY A 56 -7.31 11.10 2.70
N LYS A 57 -7.10 10.53 1.50
CA LYS A 57 -5.78 10.35 0.88
C LYS A 57 -5.82 10.86 -0.57
N PRO A 58 -4.77 11.53 -1.07
CA PRO A 58 -4.74 12.02 -2.45
C PRO A 58 -4.98 10.93 -3.51
N VAL A 59 -5.39 11.36 -4.72
CA VAL A 59 -5.41 10.49 -5.89
C VAL A 59 -4.00 9.96 -6.16
N GLY A 60 -3.89 8.65 -6.39
CA GLY A 60 -2.59 8.01 -6.56
C GLY A 60 -2.62 6.51 -6.30
N GLN A 61 -1.45 5.91 -6.44
CA GLN A 61 -1.20 4.50 -6.14
C GLN A 61 -0.45 4.39 -4.82
N TYR A 62 -0.95 3.52 -3.95
CA TYR A 62 -0.39 3.23 -2.65
C TYR A 62 -0.09 1.74 -2.60
N LEU A 63 1.18 1.41 -2.40
CA LEU A 63 1.65 0.04 -2.25
C LEU A 63 2.02 -0.18 -0.78
N THR A 64 1.43 -1.20 -0.17
CA THR A 64 1.82 -1.70 1.14
C THR A 64 2.45 -3.08 0.95
N ILE A 65 3.59 -3.31 1.60
CA ILE A 65 4.23 -4.62 1.70
C ILE A 65 4.36 -4.99 3.18
N GLU A 66 3.99 -6.21 3.51
CA GLU A 66 4.09 -6.75 4.87
C GLU A 66 5.31 -7.66 4.97
N LEU A 67 6.37 -7.19 5.66
CA LEU A 67 7.65 -7.90 5.78
C LEU A 67 7.71 -8.80 7.03
N ASP A 68 6.64 -9.55 7.31
CA ASP A 68 6.50 -10.39 8.51
C ASP A 68 7.57 -11.48 8.62
N GLY A 69 8.07 -12.00 7.49
CA GLY A 69 9.19 -12.94 7.45
C GLY A 69 10.48 -12.40 8.08
N LEU A 70 10.70 -11.06 8.12
CA LEU A 70 11.82 -10.46 8.87
C LEU A 70 11.64 -10.60 10.38
N LEU A 71 10.41 -10.38 10.87
CA LEU A 71 10.07 -10.53 12.30
C LEU A 71 10.22 -11.98 12.75
N ARG A 72 9.86 -12.92 11.87
CA ARG A 72 9.96 -14.36 12.10
C ARG A 72 11.37 -14.92 11.92
N ARG A 73 12.33 -14.09 11.46
CA ARG A 73 13.73 -14.47 11.18
C ARG A 73 13.83 -15.66 10.22
N GLU A 74 12.98 -15.67 9.20
CA GLU A 74 13.06 -16.70 8.17
C GLU A 74 14.41 -16.61 7.44
N GLN A 75 14.89 -17.76 6.97
CA GLN A 75 16.10 -17.81 6.17
C GLN A 75 15.95 -16.93 4.92
N ASP A 76 16.99 -16.16 4.61
CA ASP A 76 17.06 -15.22 3.49
C ASP A 76 15.96 -14.13 3.44
N SER A 77 15.20 -13.94 4.52
CA SER A 77 14.11 -12.97 4.61
C SER A 77 14.55 -11.55 4.26
N PHE A 78 15.75 -11.13 4.69
CA PHE A 78 16.29 -9.81 4.37
C PHE A 78 16.54 -9.62 2.87
N GLN A 79 17.17 -10.61 2.21
CA GLN A 79 17.46 -10.52 0.78
C GLN A 79 16.17 -10.56 -0.05
N ARG A 80 15.21 -11.40 0.33
CA ARG A 80 13.86 -11.42 -0.26
C ARG A 80 13.17 -10.07 -0.09
N ALA A 81 13.27 -9.45 1.10
CA ALA A 81 12.63 -8.16 1.38
C ALA A 81 13.20 -7.05 0.48
N VAL A 82 14.53 -7.00 0.31
CA VAL A 82 15.19 -6.05 -0.61
C VAL A 82 14.69 -6.24 -2.04
N ARG A 83 14.62 -7.48 -2.54
CA ARG A 83 14.10 -7.77 -3.89
C ARG A 83 12.63 -7.40 -4.03
N ALA A 84 11.82 -7.64 -3.00
CA ALA A 84 10.40 -7.30 -3.01
C ALA A 84 10.18 -5.79 -3.10
N VAL A 85 10.90 -5.02 -2.28
CA VAL A 85 10.85 -3.55 -2.32
C VAL A 85 11.33 -3.03 -3.67
N ALA A 86 12.41 -3.59 -4.22
CA ALA A 86 12.90 -3.21 -5.55
C ALA A 86 11.84 -3.46 -6.64
N ALA A 87 11.23 -4.64 -6.67
CA ALA A 87 10.22 -5.02 -7.66
C ALA A 87 8.95 -4.13 -7.59
N LEU A 88 8.57 -3.68 -6.39
CA LEU A 88 7.44 -2.78 -6.20
C LEU A 88 7.78 -1.33 -6.59
N LEU A 89 9.01 -0.89 -6.32
CA LEU A 89 9.45 0.48 -6.56
C LEU A 89 9.81 0.73 -8.04
N GLU A 90 10.44 -0.22 -8.71
CA GLU A 90 10.90 -0.11 -10.10
C GLU A 90 9.84 0.43 -11.08
N PRO A 91 8.59 -0.09 -11.11
CA PRO A 91 7.56 0.44 -12.02
C PRO A 91 7.08 1.86 -11.65
N MET A 92 7.40 2.36 -10.45
CA MET A 92 7.06 3.72 -10.01
C MET A 92 8.13 4.74 -10.38
N LEU A 93 9.30 4.30 -10.83
CA LEU A 93 10.44 5.15 -11.16
C LEU A 93 10.52 5.38 -12.68
N PRO A 94 11.03 6.56 -13.11
CA PRO A 94 11.40 6.75 -14.50
C PRO A 94 12.55 5.80 -14.87
N PRO A 95 12.67 5.38 -16.15
CA PRO A 95 13.72 4.46 -16.58
C PRO A 95 15.13 5.02 -16.39
N GLN A 96 15.29 6.35 -16.42
CA GLN A 96 16.55 7.07 -16.21
C GLN A 96 16.25 8.43 -15.55
N GLY A 97 17.12 8.88 -14.63
CA GLY A 97 16.96 10.17 -13.96
C GLY A 97 17.81 10.30 -12.70
N LEU A 98 17.80 11.50 -12.11
CA LEU A 98 18.41 11.75 -10.80
C LEU A 98 17.46 11.29 -9.69
N ALA A 99 18.01 10.66 -8.64
CA ALA A 99 17.28 10.25 -7.45
C ALA A 99 17.84 10.97 -6.21
N LEU A 100 16.96 11.44 -5.34
CA LEU A 100 17.30 11.93 -4.00
C LEU A 100 16.85 10.89 -2.99
N VAL A 101 17.78 10.37 -2.19
CA VAL A 101 17.46 9.52 -1.04
C VAL A 101 17.61 10.36 0.21
N ALA A 102 16.52 10.54 0.95
CA ALA A 102 16.49 11.28 2.20
C ALA A 102 16.09 10.34 3.35
N GLY A 103 16.87 10.36 4.43
CA GLY A 103 16.45 9.81 5.72
C GLY A 103 15.71 10.90 6.50
N LEU A 104 14.48 10.63 6.91
CA LEU A 104 13.63 11.55 7.68
C LEU A 104 13.77 11.31 9.19
#